data_AF-A0A4D4L067-F1
#
_entry.id   AF-A0A4D4L067-F1
#
_cell.length_a   1.000
_cell.length_b   1.000
_cell.length_c   1.000
_cell.angle_alpha   90.00
_cell.angle_beta   90.00
_cell.angle_gamma   90.00
#
_symmetry.space_group_name_H-M   'P 1'
#
loop_
_entity.id
_entity.type
_entity.pdbx_description
1 polymer ?
#
loop_
_entity_poly.entity_id
_entity_poly.type
_entity_poly.pdbx_seq_one_letter_code
_entity_poly.pdbx_strand_id
1 'polypeptide(L)'
;MRYRPPGQFLLEHLEQRLTQPGPGCLPLRLERHGRLLTRMHHEVGMAWPEAFGTGDRAEVDAYCAAAGIDHEWLPGDRLRTRQRRAAVVRHPTTGVPGWFNQIASLNGLTMDPAVREYLTDVYGPHGLPFHTMVGDGTDIDGDTVEAVNAVYDRFTVPRRAPSPTTSRCSSRDSPKRICP
;
A
#
# COMPACT_ATOMS: atom_id res chain seq x y z
N MET A 1 28.07 -14.16 7.07
CA MET A 1 26.69 -14.00 6.54
C MET A 1 26.50 -12.52 6.24
N ARG A 2 26.30 -12.10 4.98
CA ARG A 2 26.06 -10.68 4.65
C ARG A 2 24.61 -10.32 4.98
N TYR A 3 24.39 -9.26 5.74
CA TYR A 3 23.05 -8.72 6.00
C TYR A 3 22.36 -8.38 4.68
N ARG A 4 21.14 -8.91 4.48
CA ARG A 4 20.27 -8.53 3.36
C ARG A 4 19.07 -7.76 3.92
N PRO A 5 18.81 -6.53 3.46
CA PRO A 5 17.61 -5.82 3.87
C PRO A 5 16.36 -6.55 3.34
N PRO A 6 15.23 -6.54 4.10
CA PRO A 6 14.00 -7.25 3.72
C PRO A 6 13.51 -6.93 2.30
N GLY A 7 13.62 -5.67 1.88
CA GLY A 7 13.21 -5.23 0.54
C GLY A 7 14.06 -5.81 -0.60
N GLN A 8 15.34 -6.13 -0.37
CA GLN A 8 16.18 -6.78 -1.38
C GLN A 8 15.69 -8.20 -1.67
N PHE A 9 15.35 -8.93 -0.61
CA PHE A 9 14.88 -10.31 -0.72
C PHE A 9 13.56 -10.40 -1.51
N LEU A 10 12.63 -9.49 -1.22
CA LEU A 10 11.36 -9.41 -1.94
C LEU A 10 11.58 -9.10 -3.43
N LEU A 11 12.45 -8.12 -3.74
CA LEU A 11 12.80 -7.77 -5.11
C LEU A 11 13.38 -8.96 -5.89
N GLU A 12 14.35 -9.68 -5.32
CA GLU A 12 14.96 -10.85 -5.96
C GLU A 12 13.93 -11.95 -6.31
N HIS A 13 12.94 -12.20 -5.42
CA HIS A 13 11.91 -13.21 -5.67
C HIS A 13 10.84 -12.74 -6.66
N LEU A 14 10.55 -11.44 -6.67
CA LEU A 14 9.68 -10.83 -7.66
C LEU A 14 10.32 -10.86 -9.04
N GLU A 15 11.62 -10.55 -9.14
CA GLU A 15 12.38 -10.69 -10.38
C GLU A 15 12.31 -12.11 -10.92
N GLN A 16 12.51 -13.14 -10.08
CA GLN A 16 12.42 -14.54 -10.49
C GLN A 16 11.03 -14.99 -10.95
N ARG A 17 9.96 -14.38 -10.45
CA ARG A 17 8.57 -14.76 -10.74
C ARG A 17 7.90 -13.94 -11.83
N LEU A 18 8.27 -12.66 -11.96
CA LEU A 18 7.66 -11.69 -12.86
C LEU A 18 8.51 -11.44 -14.11
N THR A 19 9.60 -12.20 -14.32
CA THR A 19 10.33 -12.20 -15.58
C THR A 19 9.69 -13.18 -16.56
N GLN A 20 8.96 -12.64 -17.53
CA GLN A 20 9.16 -13.06 -18.91
C GLN A 20 10.32 -12.21 -19.48
N PRO A 21 11.35 -12.80 -20.10
CA PRO A 21 12.48 -12.03 -20.59
C PRO A 21 12.03 -11.01 -21.66
N GLY A 22 12.24 -9.72 -21.39
CA GLY A 22 11.95 -8.65 -22.34
C GLY A 22 11.80 -7.26 -21.68
N PRO A 23 11.83 -6.17 -22.47
CA PRO A 23 11.69 -4.79 -21.99
C PRO A 23 10.32 -4.47 -21.35
N GLY A 24 9.36 -5.40 -21.39
CA GLY A 24 8.04 -5.27 -20.76
C GLY A 24 7.93 -5.86 -19.36
N CYS A 25 8.98 -6.48 -18.79
CA CYS A 25 8.87 -7.09 -17.47
C CYS A 25 8.62 -6.03 -16.38
N LEU A 26 7.73 -6.35 -15.43
CA LEU A 26 7.25 -5.38 -14.43
C LEU A 26 8.39 -4.76 -13.60
N PRO A 27 9.39 -5.51 -13.08
CA PRO A 27 10.45 -4.90 -12.28
C PRO A 27 11.19 -3.79 -13.03
N LEU A 28 11.53 -3.99 -14.30
CA LEU A 28 12.19 -2.96 -15.12
C LEU A 28 11.29 -1.74 -15.36
N ARG A 29 10.00 -1.95 -15.63
CA ARG A 29 9.04 -0.85 -15.79
C ARG A 29 8.91 -0.03 -14.50
N LEU A 30 8.87 -0.70 -13.36
CA LEU A 30 8.78 -0.09 -12.03
C LEU A 30 10.07 0.61 -11.62
N GLU A 31 11.24 0.10 -11.99
CA GLU A 31 12.51 0.79 -11.82
C GLU A 31 12.58 2.06 -12.67
N ARG A 32 12.16 1.98 -13.94
CA ARG A 32 12.22 3.10 -14.89
C ARG A 32 11.20 4.18 -14.62
N HIS A 33 9.95 3.80 -14.35
CA HIS A 33 8.82 4.72 -14.27
C HIS A 33 8.36 4.95 -12.84
N GLY A 34 8.75 4.10 -11.89
CA GLY A 34 8.16 4.07 -10.55
C GLY A 34 6.75 3.50 -10.58
N ARG A 35 6.01 3.77 -9.50
CA ARG A 35 4.57 3.51 -9.38
C ARG A 35 3.78 4.81 -9.41
N LEU A 36 2.53 4.71 -9.84
CA LEU A 36 1.54 5.76 -9.74
C LEU A 36 0.38 5.26 -8.86
N LEU A 37 0.18 5.89 -7.71
CA LEU A 37 -0.98 5.62 -6.86
C LEU A 37 -2.04 6.69 -7.09
N THR A 38 -3.26 6.27 -7.43
CA THR A 38 -4.44 7.12 -7.42
C THR A 38 -5.27 6.81 -6.18
N ARG A 39 -5.73 7.84 -5.48
CA ARG A 39 -6.66 7.73 -4.34
C ARG A 39 -7.89 8.57 -4.59
N MET A 40 -9.05 7.99 -4.33
CA MET A 40 -10.32 8.68 -4.32
C MET A 40 -10.74 8.88 -2.86
N HIS A 41 -11.01 10.14 -2.51
CA HIS A 41 -11.49 10.54 -1.19
C HIS A 41 -12.96 10.92 -1.33
N HIS A 42 -13.81 9.98 -0.94
CA HIS A 42 -15.27 10.08 -0.93
C HIS A 42 -15.82 9.18 0.18
N GLU A 43 -17.14 9.03 0.25
CA GLU A 43 -17.84 8.29 1.31
C GLU A 43 -17.40 6.82 1.42
N VAL A 44 -17.01 6.20 0.31
CA VAL A 44 -16.37 4.87 0.33
C VAL A 44 -14.87 5.02 0.57
N GLY A 45 -14.39 4.56 1.73
CA GLY A 45 -12.98 4.66 2.09
C GLY A 45 -12.74 5.74 3.15
N MET A 46 -11.91 6.72 2.84
CA MET A 46 -11.55 7.79 3.77
C MET A 46 -11.76 9.15 3.11
N ALA A 47 -12.66 9.94 3.70
CA ALA A 47 -12.95 11.30 3.23
C ALA A 47 -11.71 12.19 3.36
N TRP A 48 -11.62 13.23 2.53
CA TRP A 48 -10.43 14.07 2.50
C TRP A 48 -10.17 14.80 3.83
N PRO A 49 -11.16 15.29 4.60
CA PRO A 49 -10.84 15.99 5.84
C PRO A 49 -10.22 15.06 6.88
N GLU A 50 -10.64 13.79 6.90
CA GLU A 50 -10.07 12.76 7.76
C GLU A 50 -8.68 12.35 7.28
N ALA A 51 -8.48 12.23 5.97
CA ALA A 51 -7.20 11.85 5.37
C ALA A 51 -6.09 12.90 5.60
N PHE A 52 -6.45 14.18 5.55
CA PHE A 52 -5.52 15.30 5.69
C PHE A 52 -5.53 15.92 7.09
N GLY A 53 -6.52 15.57 7.93
CA GLY A 53 -6.67 16.13 9.27
C GLY A 53 -7.13 17.59 9.31
N THR A 54 -7.75 18.08 8.23
CA THR A 54 -8.17 19.48 8.08
C THR A 54 -9.42 19.59 7.22
N GLY A 55 -10.30 20.54 7.53
CA GLY A 55 -11.46 20.89 6.72
C GLY A 55 -11.21 22.05 5.76
N ASP A 56 -9.97 22.53 5.61
CA ASP A 56 -9.60 23.60 4.70
C ASP A 56 -8.96 23.05 3.42
N ARG A 57 -9.59 23.32 2.27
CA ARG A 57 -9.08 22.94 0.95
C ARG A 57 -7.74 23.61 0.63
N ALA A 58 -7.53 24.85 1.07
CA ALA A 58 -6.29 25.58 0.80
C ALA A 58 -5.09 24.92 1.50
N GLU A 59 -5.28 24.36 2.71
CA GLU A 59 -4.25 23.59 3.41
C GLU A 59 -3.91 22.29 2.66
N VAL A 60 -4.93 21.61 2.11
CA VAL A 60 -4.74 20.40 1.29
C VAL A 60 -3.99 20.73 0.00
N ASP A 61 -4.37 21.81 -0.70
CA ASP A 61 -3.71 22.25 -1.92
C ASP A 61 -2.22 22.55 -1.66
N ALA A 62 -1.92 23.26 -0.57
CA ALA A 62 -0.57 23.58 -0.14
C ALA A 62 0.23 22.31 0.21
N TYR A 63 -0.37 21.37 0.95
CA TYR A 63 0.24 20.08 1.25
C TYR A 63 0.56 19.30 -0.02
N CYS A 64 -0.40 19.19 -0.93
CA CYS A 64 -0.24 18.45 -2.18
C CYS A 64 0.87 19.06 -3.05
N ALA A 65 0.94 20.39 -3.16
CA ALA A 65 2.02 21.08 -3.85
C ALA A 65 3.40 20.80 -3.22
N ALA A 66 3.52 20.93 -1.90
CA ALA A 66 4.77 20.67 -1.18
C ALA A 66 5.23 19.20 -1.29
N ALA A 67 4.28 18.26 -1.31
CA ALA A 67 4.54 16.84 -1.41
C ALA A 67 4.72 16.34 -2.86
N GLY A 68 4.52 17.18 -3.88
CA GLY A 68 4.51 16.73 -5.29
C GLY A 68 3.43 15.66 -5.53
N ILE A 69 2.21 15.97 -5.12
CA ILE A 69 1.00 15.18 -5.31
C ILE A 69 0.08 15.97 -6.24
N ASP A 70 -0.27 15.38 -7.37
CA ASP A 70 -1.30 15.96 -8.23
C ASP A 70 -2.65 15.74 -7.57
N HIS A 71 -3.51 16.75 -7.55
CA HIS A 71 -4.82 16.67 -6.94
C HIS A 71 -5.88 17.36 -7.79
N GLU A 72 -7.12 16.91 -7.64
CA GLU A 72 -8.27 17.44 -8.36
C GLU A 72 -9.50 17.38 -7.45
N TRP A 73 -10.09 18.55 -7.20
CA TRP A 73 -11.37 18.67 -6.52
C TRP A 73 -12.50 18.27 -7.47
N LEU A 74 -13.34 17.34 -7.02
CA LEU A 74 -14.45 16.79 -7.78
C LEU A 74 -15.80 17.25 -7.18
N PRO A 75 -16.91 17.18 -7.94
CA PRO A 75 -18.24 17.47 -7.42
C PRO A 75 -18.59 16.58 -6.22
N GLY A 76 -19.37 17.14 -5.29
CA GLY A 76 -19.85 16.41 -4.09
C GLY A 76 -18.82 16.35 -2.96
N ASP A 77 -17.95 17.35 -2.85
CA ASP A 77 -16.89 17.42 -1.82
C ASP A 77 -15.93 16.24 -1.84
N ARG A 78 -15.61 15.78 -3.06
CA ARG A 78 -14.68 14.67 -3.30
C ARG A 78 -13.34 15.19 -3.77
N LEU A 79 -12.29 14.43 -3.49
CA LEU A 79 -10.93 14.74 -3.90
C LEU A 79 -10.29 13.52 -4.56
N ARG A 80 -9.64 13.73 -5.69
CA ARG A 80 -8.76 12.74 -6.30
C ARG A 80 -7.31 13.18 -6.10
N THR A 81 -6.46 12.27 -5.64
CA THR A 81 -5.01 12.49 -5.60
C THR A 81 -4.27 11.46 -6.44
N ARG A 82 -3.18 11.89 -7.07
CA ARG A 82 -2.26 11.04 -7.85
C ARG A 82 -0.84 11.30 -7.40
N GLN A 83 -0.14 10.23 -7.04
CA GLN A 83 1.21 10.33 -6.51
C GLN A 83 2.13 9.34 -7.22
N ARG A 84 3.15 9.89 -7.90
CA ARG A 84 4.24 9.11 -8.49
C ARG A 84 5.39 8.95 -7.50
N ARG A 85 5.88 7.73 -7.31
CA ARG A 85 7.02 7.43 -6.42
C ARG A 85 7.87 6.30 -6.96
N ALA A 86 9.14 6.25 -6.57
CA ALA A 86 9.99 5.10 -6.86
C ALA A 86 9.37 3.81 -6.29
N ALA A 87 9.37 2.75 -7.09
CA ALA A 87 8.90 1.44 -6.65
C ALA A 87 10.03 0.63 -6.01
N VAL A 88 11.26 0.80 -6.53
CA VAL A 88 12.50 0.24 -6.02
C VAL A 88 13.35 1.38 -5.47
N VAL A 89 13.80 1.25 -4.23
CA VAL A 89 14.60 2.26 -3.52
C VAL A 89 15.95 1.65 -3.16
N ARG A 90 17.03 2.41 -3.35
CA ARG A 90 18.36 1.98 -2.91
C ARG A 90 18.51 2.20 -1.41
N HIS A 91 18.97 1.18 -0.70
CA HIS A 91 19.28 1.31 0.71
C HIS A 91 20.39 2.37 0.89
N PRO A 92 20.23 3.36 1.79
CA PRO A 92 21.11 4.54 1.85
C PRO A 92 22.56 4.18 2.20
N THR A 93 22.79 3.16 3.01
CA THR A 93 24.15 2.71 3.39
C THR A 93 24.77 1.70 2.42
N THR A 94 24.02 0.68 1.99
CA THR A 94 24.57 -0.44 1.22
C THR A 94 24.42 -0.26 -0.29
N GLY A 95 23.59 0.70 -0.75
CA GLY A 95 23.31 0.96 -2.16
C GLY A 95 22.48 -0.12 -2.87
N VAL A 96 22.17 -1.21 -2.16
CA VAL A 96 21.42 -2.36 -2.67
C VAL A 96 19.97 -1.94 -3.00
N PRO A 97 19.44 -2.31 -4.18
CA PRO A 97 18.05 -2.05 -4.53
C PRO A 97 17.11 -2.90 -3.65
N GLY A 98 16.04 -2.28 -3.18
CA GLY A 98 15.02 -2.95 -2.39
C GLY A 98 13.62 -2.53 -2.83
N TRP A 99 12.72 -3.50 -2.85
CA TRP A 99 11.30 -3.26 -3.01
C TRP A 99 10.73 -2.60 -1.75
N PHE A 100 10.24 -1.37 -1.89
CA PHE A 100 9.69 -0.58 -0.78
C PHE A 100 8.44 0.16 -1.23
N ASN A 101 7.35 -0.60 -1.44
CA ASN A 101 6.07 -0.06 -1.85
C ASN A 101 4.90 -0.98 -1.43
N GLN A 102 3.67 -0.53 -1.67
CA GLN A 102 2.44 -1.30 -1.46
C GLN A 102 1.65 -1.48 -2.78
N ILE A 103 2.36 -1.74 -3.89
CA ILE A 103 1.75 -1.79 -5.23
C ILE A 103 0.61 -2.81 -5.30
N ALA A 104 0.78 -4.00 -4.71
CA ALA A 104 -0.27 -5.02 -4.73
C ALA A 104 -1.40 -4.67 -3.75
N SER A 105 -1.08 -4.37 -2.48
CA SER A 105 -2.11 -4.11 -1.45
C SER A 105 -2.97 -2.88 -1.70
N LEU A 106 -2.46 -1.89 -2.46
CA LEU A 106 -3.21 -0.69 -2.88
C LEU A 106 -3.62 -0.77 -4.35
N ASN A 107 -3.85 -1.97 -4.89
CA ASN A 107 -4.40 -2.16 -6.22
C ASN A 107 -5.90 -2.48 -6.13
N GLY A 108 -6.71 -1.95 -7.06
CA GLY A 108 -8.13 -2.30 -7.15
C GLY A 108 -8.37 -3.80 -7.36
N LEU A 109 -7.39 -4.52 -7.93
CA LEU A 109 -7.44 -5.96 -8.15
C LEU A 109 -7.40 -6.79 -6.86
N THR A 110 -7.00 -6.22 -5.72
CA THR A 110 -7.06 -6.92 -4.42
C THR A 110 -8.38 -6.75 -3.68
N MET A 111 -9.30 -5.95 -4.22
CA MET A 111 -10.67 -5.87 -3.71
C MET A 111 -11.42 -7.14 -4.09
N ASP A 112 -12.40 -7.51 -3.28
CA ASP A 112 -13.37 -8.55 -3.66
C ASP A 112 -13.99 -8.20 -5.04
N PRO A 113 -14.06 -9.13 -6.01
CA PRO A 113 -14.51 -8.83 -7.35
C PRO A 113 -15.90 -8.20 -7.41
N ALA A 114 -16.84 -8.65 -6.57
CA ALA A 114 -18.20 -8.09 -6.54
C ALA A 114 -18.20 -6.68 -5.97
N VAL A 115 -17.36 -6.40 -4.96
CA VAL A 115 -17.17 -5.03 -4.43
C VAL A 115 -16.54 -4.13 -5.49
N ARG A 116 -15.52 -4.59 -6.21
CA ARG A 116 -14.86 -3.82 -7.26
C ARG A 116 -15.81 -3.48 -8.40
N GLU A 117 -16.59 -4.46 -8.86
CA GLU A 117 -17.61 -4.29 -9.90
C GLU A 117 -18.65 -3.25 -9.46
N TYR A 118 -19.24 -3.42 -8.27
CA TYR A 118 -20.19 -2.47 -7.72
C TYR A 118 -19.63 -1.04 -7.64
N LEU A 119 -18.42 -0.86 -7.11
CA LEU A 119 -17.80 0.46 -7.01
C LEU A 119 -17.47 1.07 -8.38
N THR A 120 -17.11 0.24 -9.35
CA THR A 120 -16.87 0.67 -10.73
C THR A 120 -18.17 1.13 -11.39
N ASP A 121 -19.29 0.45 -11.13
CA ASP A 121 -20.59 0.85 -11.65
C ASP A 121 -21.08 2.17 -11.05
N VAL A 122 -20.88 2.36 -9.74
CA VAL A 122 -21.35 3.55 -9.01
C VAL A 122 -20.48 4.78 -9.28
N TYR A 123 -19.15 4.62 -9.28
CA TYR A 123 -18.19 5.74 -9.32
C TYR A 123 -17.39 5.82 -10.63
N GLY A 124 -17.57 4.86 -11.53
CA GLY A 124 -16.81 4.73 -12.77
C GLY A 124 -15.45 4.03 -12.59
N PRO A 125 -14.74 3.76 -13.69
CA PRO A 125 -13.47 2.99 -13.70
C PRO A 125 -12.33 3.66 -12.94
N HIS A 126 -12.39 4.96 -12.70
CA HIS A 126 -11.40 5.72 -11.93
C HIS A 126 -11.91 6.12 -10.53
N GLY A 127 -13.05 5.56 -10.12
CA GLY A 127 -13.73 5.86 -8.87
C GLY A 127 -13.36 4.94 -7.71
N LEU A 128 -12.45 3.99 -7.90
CA LEU A 128 -12.04 3.10 -6.83
C LEU A 128 -11.29 3.88 -5.73
N PRO A 129 -11.48 3.55 -4.44
CA PRO A 129 -10.81 4.21 -3.31
C PRO A 129 -9.29 4.30 -3.45
N PHE A 130 -8.69 3.26 -4.05
CA PHE A 130 -7.29 3.22 -4.40
C PHE A 130 -7.07 2.36 -5.65
N HIS A 131 -6.13 2.79 -6.48
CA HIS A 131 -5.64 1.99 -7.59
C HIS A 131 -4.17 2.33 -7.88
N THR A 132 -3.34 1.30 -8.05
CA THR A 132 -1.91 1.47 -8.32
C THR A 132 -1.57 0.99 -9.73
N MET A 133 -0.91 1.85 -10.48
CA MET A 133 -0.43 1.62 -11.85
C MET A 133 1.09 1.72 -11.89
N VAL A 134 1.68 1.34 -13.03
CA VAL A 134 3.05 1.74 -13.35
C VAL A 134 3.10 3.26 -13.49
N GLY A 135 4.25 3.86 -13.18
CA GLY A 135 4.38 5.32 -13.18
C GLY A 135 4.12 6.00 -14.52
N ASP A 136 4.13 5.29 -15.64
CA ASP A 136 3.76 5.78 -16.97
C ASP A 136 2.23 5.79 -17.21
N GLY A 137 1.43 5.37 -16.22
CA GLY A 137 -0.03 5.33 -16.28
C GLY A 137 -0.60 4.02 -16.81
N THR A 138 0.24 3.04 -17.13
CA THR A 138 -0.23 1.73 -17.58
C THR A 138 -0.61 0.83 -16.40
N ASP A 139 -1.71 0.09 -16.56
CA ASP A 139 -2.21 -0.82 -15.54
C ASP A 139 -1.23 -1.96 -15.25
N ILE A 140 -1.36 -2.49 -14.04
CA ILE A 140 -0.70 -3.70 -13.58
C ILE A 140 -1.72 -4.82 -13.70
N ASP A 141 -1.37 -5.89 -14.42
CA ASP A 141 -2.25 -7.02 -14.65
C ASP A 141 -2.48 -7.88 -13.39
N GLY A 142 -3.56 -8.67 -13.42
CA GLY A 142 -3.98 -9.54 -12.32
C GLY A 142 -2.91 -10.56 -11.92
N ASP A 143 -2.37 -11.28 -12.91
CA ASP A 143 -1.31 -12.28 -12.70
C ASP A 143 -0.12 -11.69 -11.93
N THR A 144 0.24 -10.45 -12.27
CA THR A 144 1.30 -9.72 -11.60
C THR A 144 0.95 -9.36 -10.16
N VAL A 145 -0.26 -8.85 -9.89
CA VAL A 145 -0.71 -8.54 -8.54
C VAL A 145 -0.75 -9.81 -7.68
N GLU A 146 -1.26 -10.91 -8.22
CA GLU A 146 -1.30 -12.22 -7.55
C GLU A 146 0.10 -12.74 -7.25
N ALA A 147 1.01 -12.67 -8.21
CA ALA A 147 2.40 -13.10 -8.03
C ALA A 147 3.11 -12.29 -6.92
N VAL A 148 2.86 -10.97 -6.84
CA VAL A 148 3.40 -10.13 -5.77
C VAL A 148 2.83 -10.54 -4.40
N ASN A 149 1.52 -10.71 -4.31
CA ASN A 149 0.86 -11.18 -3.07
C ASN A 149 1.36 -12.56 -2.64
N ALA A 150 1.54 -13.49 -3.59
CA ALA A 150 2.08 -14.82 -3.31
C ALA A 150 3.54 -14.80 -2.83
N VAL A 151 4.32 -13.75 -3.13
CA VAL A 151 5.63 -13.54 -2.51
C VAL A 151 5.45 -13.03 -1.08
N TYR A 152 4.58 -12.04 -0.85
CA TYR A 152 4.29 -11.56 0.51
C TYR A 152 3.79 -12.67 1.44
N ASP A 153 2.84 -13.49 1.01
CA ASP A 153 2.28 -14.59 1.80
C ASP A 153 3.32 -15.64 2.18
N ARG A 154 4.24 -15.94 1.25
CA ARG A 154 5.31 -16.91 1.48
C ARG A 154 6.30 -16.46 2.56
N PHE A 155 6.52 -15.15 2.67
CA PHE A 155 7.59 -14.59 3.50
C PHE A 155 7.10 -13.79 4.71
N THR A 156 5.78 -13.64 4.86
CA THR A 156 5.17 -13.11 6.06
C THR A 156 5.13 -14.20 7.12
N VAL A 157 5.88 -14.01 8.21
CA VAL A 157 5.80 -14.89 9.38
C VAL A 157 4.66 -14.37 10.26
N PRO A 158 3.56 -15.11 10.43
CA PRO A 158 2.51 -14.70 11.34
C PRO A 158 3.09 -14.60 12.76
N ARG A 159 2.80 -13.50 13.45
CA ARG A 159 3.18 -13.35 14.85
C ARG A 159 2.54 -14.51 15.61
N ARG A 160 3.37 -15.40 16.16
CA ARG A 160 2.92 -16.52 16.97
C ARG A 160 2.03 -15.96 18.07
N ALA A 161 0.77 -16.40 18.12
CA ALA A 161 -0.10 -16.04 19.23
C ALA A 161 0.60 -16.44 20.54
N PRO A 162 0.57 -15.62 21.60
CA PRO A 162 1.05 -16.05 22.89
C PRO A 162 0.31 -17.34 23.24
N SER A 163 1.05 -18.42 23.51
CA SER A 163 0.49 -19.67 23.99
C SER A 163 -0.43 -19.35 25.18
N PRO A 164 -1.65 -19.92 25.27
CA PRO A 164 -2.51 -19.66 26.39
C PRO A 164 -1.77 -20.12 27.65
N THR A 165 -1.26 -19.15 28.41
CA THR A 165 -0.76 -19.41 29.74
C THR A 165 -1.96 -19.93 30.51
N THR A 166 -1.98 -21.22 30.83
CA THR A 166 -2.89 -21.77 31.83
C THR A 166 -2.52 -21.13 33.16
N SER A 167 -3.02 -19.91 33.37
CA SER A 167 -3.07 -19.26 34.67
C SER A 167 -4.03 -20.08 35.51
N ARG A 168 -3.45 -20.99 36.31
CA ARG A 168 -4.16 -21.65 37.40
C ARG A 168 -4.50 -20.55 38.39
N CYS A 169 -5.73 -20.08 38.33
CA CYS A 169 -6.27 -19.08 39.25
C CYS A 169 -6.32 -19.69 40.66
N SER A 170 -5.23 -19.59 41.41
CA SER A 170 -5.24 -19.77 42.85
C SER A 170 -5.64 -18.43 43.48
N SER A 171 -6.91 -18.35 43.86
CA SER A 171 -7.46 -17.34 44.77
C SER A 171 -6.58 -17.19 46.02
N ARG A 172 -5.99 -16.01 46.24
CA ARG A 172 -5.66 -15.52 47.57
C ARG A 172 -5.98 -14.03 47.66
N ASP A 173 -6.93 -13.80 48.55
CA ASP A 173 -7.48 -12.56 49.07
C ASP A 173 -6.37 -11.67 49.67
N SER A 174 -6.33 -10.38 49.31
CA SER A 174 -5.69 -9.31 50.09
C SER A 174 -6.05 -7.91 49.55
N PRO A 175 -6.42 -6.95 50.42
CA PRO A 175 -7.04 -5.68 50.03
C PRO A 175 -6.06 -4.63 49.50
N LYS A 176 -6.53 -3.89 48.48
CA LYS A 176 -5.83 -2.80 47.81
C LYS A 176 -5.54 -1.65 48.77
N ARG A 177 -4.25 -1.31 48.96
CA ARG A 177 -3.82 -0.01 49.50
C ARG A 177 -3.76 1.00 48.35
N ILE A 178 -4.44 2.13 48.52
CA ILE A 178 -4.34 3.32 47.69
C ILE A 178 -3.10 4.08 48.15
N CYS A 179 -2.18 4.39 47.23
CA CYS A 179 -1.02 5.25 47.46
C CYS A 179 -1.36 6.70 47.07
N PRO A 180 -0.66 7.70 47.67
CA PRO A 180 -1.14 9.07 47.86
C PRO A 180 -1.24 9.93 46.59
#